data_AF-A0A504J8F3-F1
#
_entry.id   AF-A0A504J8F3-F1
#
_cell.length_a   1.000
_cell.length_b   1.000
_cell.length_c   1.000
_cell.angle_alpha   90.00
_cell.angle_beta   90.00
_cell.angle_gamma   90.00
#
_symmetry.space_group_name_H-M   'P 1'
#
loop_
_entity.id
_entity.type
_entity.pdbx_description
1 polymer ?
#
loop_
_entity_poly.entity_id
_entity_poly.type
_entity_poly.pdbx_seq_one_letter_code
_entity_poly.pdbx_strand_id
1 'polypeptide(L)'
;MHFLFQSSIKDDPFGIVVIILFVVGFICYFIPSIIAIFRGKSNTIAIIALNFFLGWSLIGWVVSLVWSLSKDQPAQRIVVQQQKQDDTIDKLTKLKDLRDSGSITQEEFEQQKRQLL
;
A
#
# COMPACT_ATOMS: atom_id res chain seq x y z
N MET A 1 -0.21 7.80 -16.11
CA MET A 1 0.66 7.30 -15.02
C MET A 1 0.76 5.77 -15.07
N HIS A 2 1.24 5.20 -16.18
CA HIS A 2 1.33 3.74 -16.39
C HIS A 2 2.79 3.28 -16.67
N PHE A 3 3.76 4.20 -16.57
CA PHE A 3 5.15 3.98 -17.02
C PHE A 3 6.19 3.85 -15.89
N LEU A 4 5.81 4.11 -14.63
CA LEU A 4 6.77 4.11 -13.51
C LEU A 4 6.89 2.78 -12.76
N PHE A 5 6.06 1.78 -13.10
CA PHE A 5 6.11 0.46 -12.47
C PHE A 5 7.06 -0.51 -13.20
N GLN A 6 7.46 -0.19 -14.44
CA GLN A 6 8.25 -1.08 -15.27
C GLN A 6 9.77 -0.82 -15.20
N SER A 7 10.19 0.34 -14.69
CA SER A 7 11.61 0.70 -14.59
C SER A 7 12.32 0.08 -13.39
N SER A 8 11.62 -0.21 -12.28
CA SER A 8 12.26 -0.81 -11.09
C SER A 8 12.67 -2.27 -11.28
N ILE A 9 12.09 -2.99 -12.27
CA ILE A 9 12.43 -4.40 -12.54
C ILE A 9 13.72 -4.52 -13.37
N LYS A 10 14.16 -3.45 -14.05
CA LYS A 10 15.17 -3.56 -15.11
C LYS A 10 16.62 -3.56 -14.63
N ASP A 11 16.90 -3.03 -13.43
CA ASP A 11 18.27 -2.79 -12.96
C ASP A 11 18.64 -3.56 -11.67
N ASP A 12 17.72 -4.35 -11.11
CA ASP A 12 17.95 -5.16 -9.91
C ASP A 12 18.32 -6.62 -10.26
N PRO A 13 19.62 -6.98 -10.32
CA PRO A 13 20.03 -8.34 -10.67
C PRO A 13 19.48 -9.40 -9.70
N PHE A 14 19.25 -9.02 -8.44
CA PHE A 14 18.66 -9.89 -7.42
C PHE A 14 17.17 -10.18 -7.70
N GLY A 15 16.40 -9.20 -8.16
CA GLY A 15 14.98 -9.38 -8.47
C GLY A 15 14.76 -10.33 -9.64
N ILE A 16 15.57 -10.19 -10.69
CA ILE A 16 15.52 -11.06 -11.88
C ILE A 16 15.90 -12.51 -11.51
N VAL A 17 16.95 -12.70 -10.70
CA VAL A 17 17.37 -14.03 -10.25
C VAL A 17 16.29 -14.72 -9.42
N VAL A 18 15.61 -13.99 -8.52
CA VAL A 18 14.49 -14.52 -7.72
C VAL A 18 13.31 -14.93 -8.62
N ILE A 19 12.97 -14.12 -9.63
CA ILE A 19 11.91 -14.43 -10.59
C ILE A 19 12.26 -15.70 -11.40
N ILE A 20 13.50 -15.82 -11.88
CA ILE A 20 13.96 -16.98 -12.64
C ILE A 20 13.91 -18.25 -11.78
N LEU A 21 14.38 -18.18 -10.53
CA LEU A 21 14.29 -19.31 -9.58
C LEU A 21 12.84 -19.73 -9.33
N PHE A 22 11.93 -18.76 -9.19
CA PHE A 22 10.50 -19.03 -9.03
C PHE A 22 9.90 -19.74 -10.25
N VAL A 23 10.23 -19.28 -11.46
CA VAL A 23 9.74 -19.86 -12.72
C VAL A 23 10.29 -21.29 -12.90
N VAL A 24 11.58 -21.51 -12.63
CA VAL A 24 12.20 -22.85 -12.71
C VAL A 24 11.59 -23.79 -11.68
N GLY A 25 11.41 -23.33 -10.43
CA GLY A 25 10.75 -24.10 -9.38
C GLY A 25 9.30 -24.47 -9.73
N PHE A 26 8.57 -23.53 -10.34
CA PHE A 26 7.19 -23.76 -10.81
C PHE A 26 7.12 -24.82 -11.92
N ILE A 27 8.06 -24.79 -12.88
CA ILE A 27 8.11 -25.81 -13.94
C ILE A 27 8.47 -27.19 -13.36
N CYS A 28 9.45 -27.25 -12.45
CA CYS A 28 9.80 -28.47 -11.75
C CYS A 28 8.64 -29.03 -10.91
N TYR A 29 7.80 -28.16 -10.34
CA TYR A 29 6.62 -28.53 -9.58
C TYR A 29 5.57 -29.28 -10.42
N PHE A 30 5.52 -29.04 -11.74
CA PHE A 30 4.62 -29.73 -12.66
C PHE A 30 5.13 -31.09 -13.15
N ILE A 31 6.40 -31.45 -12.92
CA ILE A 31 6.98 -32.74 -13.30
C ILE A 31 6.17 -33.94 -12.78
N PRO A 32 5.78 -34.04 -11.49
CA PRO A 32 4.98 -35.16 -11.01
C PRO A 32 3.59 -35.24 -11.66
N SER A 33 2.99 -34.12 -12.08
CA SER A 33 1.73 -34.14 -12.84
C SER A 33 1.92 -34.67 -14.26
N ILE A 34 3.02 -34.30 -14.94
CA ILE A 34 3.36 -34.83 -16.27
C ILE A 34 3.60 -36.35 -16.18
N ILE A 35 4.30 -36.82 -15.14
CA ILE A 35 4.55 -38.26 -14.89
C ILE A 35 3.24 -39.01 -14.59
N ALA A 36 2.31 -38.39 -13.86
CA ALA A 36 1.01 -38.97 -13.54
C ALA A 36 0.08 -39.08 -14.77
N ILE A 37 0.11 -38.08 -15.66
CA ILE A 37 -0.59 -38.11 -16.95
C ILE A 37 -0.04 -39.25 -17.82
N PHE A 38 1.28 -39.43 -17.83
CA PHE A 38 1.93 -40.46 -18.65
C PHE A 38 1.67 -41.89 -18.15
N ARG A 39 1.32 -42.09 -16.86
CA ARG A 39 1.03 -43.40 -16.27
C ARG A 39 -0.44 -43.85 -16.34
N GLY A 40 -1.35 -43.02 -16.85
CA GLY A 40 -2.68 -43.46 -17.34
C GLY A 40 -3.61 -44.18 -16.35
N LYS A 41 -3.52 -43.93 -15.03
CA LYS A 41 -4.39 -44.55 -14.02
C LYS A 41 -5.44 -43.55 -13.51
N SER A 42 -6.66 -44.03 -13.27
CA SER A 42 -7.90 -43.30 -12.83
C SER A 42 -7.76 -42.15 -11.81
N ASN A 43 -6.63 -42.00 -11.14
CA ASN A 43 -6.35 -40.95 -10.16
C ASN A 43 -5.75 -39.67 -10.79
N THR A 44 -5.67 -39.58 -12.13
CA THR A 44 -5.18 -38.39 -12.84
C THR A 44 -5.93 -37.13 -12.42
N ILE A 45 -7.25 -37.23 -12.20
CA ILE A 45 -8.09 -36.11 -11.77
C ILE A 45 -7.71 -35.63 -10.36
N ALA A 46 -7.44 -36.54 -9.44
CA ALA A 46 -7.01 -36.21 -8.08
C ALA A 46 -5.63 -35.53 -8.06
N ILE A 47 -4.72 -35.94 -8.94
CA ILE A 47 -3.38 -35.37 -9.05
C ILE A 47 -3.42 -33.99 -9.74
N ILE A 48 -4.28 -33.80 -10.75
CA ILE A 48 -4.53 -32.50 -11.37
C ILE A 48 -5.17 -31.54 -10.36
N ALA A 49 -6.19 -31.99 -9.62
CA ALA A 49 -6.82 -31.19 -8.59
C ALA A 49 -5.81 -30.82 -7.49
N LEU A 50 -5.00 -31.79 -7.02
CA LEU A 50 -3.95 -31.51 -6.06
C LEU A 50 -2.96 -30.49 -6.60
N ASN A 51 -2.40 -30.66 -7.80
CA ASN A 51 -1.48 -29.68 -8.37
C ASN A 51 -2.12 -28.31 -8.59
N PHE A 52 -3.39 -28.25 -8.99
CA PHE A 52 -4.13 -27.00 -9.11
C PHE A 52 -4.32 -26.32 -7.75
N PHE A 53 -4.84 -27.01 -6.74
CA PHE A 53 -5.05 -26.44 -5.40
C PHE A 53 -3.73 -26.13 -4.67
N LEU A 54 -2.71 -26.95 -4.87
CA LEU A 54 -1.44 -26.86 -4.16
C LEU A 54 -0.51 -25.84 -4.85
N GLY A 55 -0.56 -25.71 -6.18
CA GLY A 55 0.06 -24.60 -6.91
C GLY A 55 -0.69 -23.28 -6.74
N TRP A 56 -2.02 -23.29 -6.85
CA TRP A 56 -2.86 -22.09 -6.70
C TRP A 56 -2.85 -21.54 -5.27
N SER A 57 -2.79 -22.41 -4.25
CA SER A 57 -2.61 -21.94 -2.88
C SER A 57 -1.28 -21.21 -2.74
N LEU A 58 -0.18 -21.73 -3.30
CA LEU A 58 1.12 -21.06 -3.26
C LEU A 58 1.10 -19.66 -3.89
N ILE A 59 0.43 -19.50 -5.04
CA ILE A 59 0.21 -18.18 -5.66
C ILE A 59 -0.58 -17.27 -4.72
N GLY A 60 -1.68 -17.75 -4.13
CA GLY A 60 -2.50 -16.98 -3.21
C GLY A 60 -1.73 -16.55 -1.95
N TRP A 61 -0.91 -17.44 -1.39
CA TRP A 61 -0.03 -17.17 -0.27
C TRP A 61 1.02 -16.12 -0.64
N VAL A 62 1.69 -16.24 -1.79
CA VAL A 62 2.68 -15.25 -2.26
C VAL A 62 2.03 -13.89 -2.50
N VAL A 63 0.85 -13.83 -3.12
CA VAL A 63 0.11 -12.57 -3.30
C VAL A 63 -0.23 -11.95 -1.94
N SER A 64 -0.69 -12.74 -0.98
CA SER A 64 -0.98 -12.25 0.39
C SER A 64 0.28 -11.78 1.12
N LEU A 65 1.43 -12.43 0.91
CA LEU A 65 2.71 -12.04 1.48
C LEU A 65 3.21 -10.73 0.85
N VAL A 66 3.14 -10.61 -0.47
CA VAL A 66 3.44 -9.38 -1.20
C VAL A 66 2.51 -8.26 -0.72
N TRP A 67 1.23 -8.55 -0.50
CA TRP A 67 0.28 -7.57 0.01
C TRP A 67 0.61 -7.15 1.46
N SER A 68 1.00 -8.09 2.31
CA SER A 68 1.45 -7.82 3.69
C SER A 68 2.78 -7.05 3.76
N LEU A 69 3.66 -7.22 2.79
CA LEU A 69 4.94 -6.53 2.69
C LEU A 69 4.81 -5.17 1.99
N SER A 70 3.76 -4.98 1.22
CA SER A 70 3.37 -3.68 0.68
C SER A 70 2.98 -2.80 1.86
N LYS A 71 3.80 -1.79 2.17
CA LYS A 71 3.45 -0.78 3.15
C LYS A 71 2.13 -0.16 2.72
N ASP A 72 1.07 -0.38 3.50
CA ASP A 72 -0.04 0.56 3.55
C ASP A 72 0.59 1.91 3.85
N GLN A 73 0.65 2.80 2.86
CA GLN A 73 0.96 4.19 3.14
C GLN A 73 -0.10 4.61 4.16
N PRO A 74 0.28 4.93 5.41
CA PRO A 74 -0.70 5.51 6.30
C PRO A 74 -1.15 6.77 5.59
N ALA A 75 -2.42 6.83 5.21
CA ALA A 75 -3.01 8.06 4.73
C ALA A 75 -2.72 9.09 5.83
N GLN A 76 -1.74 9.96 5.60
CA GLN A 76 -1.32 10.99 6.54
C GLN A 76 -2.50 11.95 6.71
N ARG A 77 -3.41 11.64 7.63
CA ARG A 77 -4.62 12.43 7.85
C ARG A 77 -4.74 12.98 9.27
N ILE A 78 -3.79 12.69 10.17
CA ILE A 78 -3.96 13.09 11.58
C ILE A 78 -3.04 14.24 12.01
N VAL A 79 -1.92 14.52 11.34
CA VAL A 79 -1.06 15.65 11.76
C VAL A 79 -1.44 16.97 11.08
N VAL A 80 -1.79 16.95 9.79
CA VAL A 80 -2.09 18.20 9.04
C VAL A 80 -3.44 18.82 9.41
N GLN A 81 -4.44 18.01 9.77
CA GLN A 81 -5.77 18.50 10.21
C GLN A 81 -5.71 19.06 11.64
N GLN A 82 -4.98 18.39 12.54
CA GLN A 82 -4.88 18.81 13.94
C GLN A 82 -4.02 20.08 14.09
N GLN A 83 -2.92 20.19 13.35
CA GLN A 83 -2.07 21.38 13.36
C GLN A 83 -2.79 22.63 12.82
N LYS A 84 -3.60 22.50 11.76
CA LYS A 84 -4.37 23.63 11.20
C LYS A 84 -5.42 24.17 12.18
N GLN A 85 -6.00 23.31 13.01
CA GLN A 85 -6.94 23.71 14.07
C GLN A 85 -6.20 24.41 15.21
N ASP A 86 -5.06 23.87 15.65
CA ASP A 86 -4.23 24.44 16.73
C ASP A 86 -3.74 25.86 16.37
N ASP A 87 -3.23 26.03 15.15
CA ASP A 87 -2.80 27.33 14.60
C ASP A 87 -3.94 28.37 14.57
N THR A 88 -5.19 27.91 14.43
CA THR A 88 -6.37 28.79 14.39
C THR A 88 -6.77 29.24 15.79
N ILE A 89 -6.70 28.34 16.78
CA ILE A 89 -6.99 28.67 18.19
C ILE A 89 -5.93 29.64 18.76
N ASP A 90 -4.67 29.45 18.41
CA ASP A 90 -3.58 30.36 18.82
C ASP A 90 -3.77 31.77 18.24
N LYS A 91 -4.17 31.87 16.97
CA LYS A 91 -4.50 33.16 16.34
C LYS A 91 -5.69 33.83 17.01
N LEU A 92 -6.76 33.10 17.32
CA LEU A 92 -7.92 33.65 18.04
C LEU A 92 -7.54 34.16 19.43
N THR A 93 -6.65 33.45 20.14
CA THR A 93 -6.15 33.87 21.46
C THR A 93 -5.32 35.13 21.36
N LYS A 94 -4.41 35.21 20.38
CA LYS A 94 -3.59 36.41 20.12
C LYS A 94 -4.43 37.62 19.72
N LEU A 95 -5.50 37.42 18.94
CA LEU A 95 -6.42 38.49 18.57
C LEU A 95 -7.21 39.02 19.76
N LYS A 96 -7.60 38.14 20.69
CA LYS A 96 -8.26 38.54 21.93
C LYS A 96 -7.32 39.40 22.80
N ASP A 97 -6.07 38.97 22.95
CA ASP A 97 -5.06 39.66 23.73
C ASP A 97 -4.75 41.06 23.16
N LEU A 98 -4.60 41.19 21.84
CA LEU A 98 -4.36 42.47 21.17
C LEU A 98 -5.54 43.46 21.26
N ARG A 99 -6.76 42.94 21.37
CA ARG A 99 -7.95 43.76 21.61
C ARG A 99 -7.97 44.25 23.05
N ASP A 100 -7.66 43.37 23.99
CA ASP A 100 -7.63 43.68 25.42
C ASP A 100 -6.45 44.64 25.75
N SER A 101 -5.37 44.64 24.95
CA SER A 101 -4.27 45.61 25.01
C SER A 101 -4.59 46.98 24.38
N GLY A 102 -5.83 47.18 23.91
CA GLY A 102 -6.30 48.43 23.30
C GLY A 102 -5.56 48.83 22.03
N SER A 103 -4.83 47.89 21.42
CA SER A 103 -3.90 48.14 20.31
C SER A 103 -4.51 47.87 18.95
N ILE A 104 -5.63 47.12 18.88
CA ILE A 104 -6.38 46.85 17.64
C ILE A 104 -7.83 47.35 17.76
N THR A 105 -8.38 47.84 16.65
CA THR A 105 -9.74 48.36 16.61
C THR A 105 -10.73 47.19 16.46
N GLN A 106 -11.94 47.30 17.04
CA GLN A 106 -12.97 46.26 16.99
C GLN A 106 -13.31 45.82 15.55
N GLU A 107 -13.17 46.72 14.59
CA GLU A 107 -13.41 46.46 13.16
C GLU A 107 -12.38 45.49 12.56
N GLU A 108 -11.10 45.62 12.91
CA GLU A 108 -10.02 44.74 12.43
C GLU A 108 -10.11 43.35 13.07
N PHE A 109 -10.49 43.29 14.34
CA PHE A 109 -10.74 42.04 15.06
C PHE A 109 -11.89 41.25 14.42
N GLU A 110 -13.02 41.90 14.14
CA GLU A 110 -14.18 41.26 13.50
C GLU A 110 -13.89 40.84 12.06
N GLN A 111 -13.06 41.58 11.33
CA GLN A 111 -12.63 41.21 9.98
C GLN A 111 -11.78 39.94 9.96
N GLN A 112 -10.81 39.82 10.89
CA GLN A 112 -9.96 38.63 10.95
C GLN A 112 -10.71 37.41 11.48
N LYS A 113 -11.62 37.59 12.45
CA LYS A 113 -12.51 36.53 12.93
C LYS A 113 -13.38 35.94 11.81
N ARG A 114 -13.87 36.78 10.88
CA ARG A 114 -14.64 36.35 9.69
C ARG A 114 -13.83 35.65 8.61
N GLN A 115 -12.51 35.80 8.57
CA GLN A 115 -11.65 35.09 7.60
C GLN A 115 -11.21 33.71 8.10
N LEU A 116 -11.26 33.48 9.42
CA LEU A 116 -10.79 32.25 10.06
C LEU A 116 -11.91 31.24 10.35
N LEU A 117 -13.17 31.68 10.35
CA LEU A 117 -14.39 30.89 10.50
C LEU A 117 -15.17 30.84 9.19
#